data_AF-A0A8C1Z4K0-F1
#
_entry.id   AF-A0A8C1Z4K0-F1
#
_cell.length_a   1.000
_cell.length_b   1.000
_cell.length_c   1.000
_cell.angle_alpha   90.00
_cell.angle_beta   90.00
_cell.angle_gamma   90.00
#
_symmetry.space_group_name_H-M   'P 1'
#
loop_
_entity.id
_entity.type
_entity.pdbx_description
1 polymer ?
#
loop_
_entity_poly.entity_id
_entity_poly.type
_entity_poly.pdbx_seq_one_letter_code
_entity_poly.pdbx_strand_id
1 'polypeptide(L)'
;NQANVILRERIYNLNSIISLIEFDDLEEFVLQPAPQGTTIKCKVTRDKRGMDRGFYPTYYLHLDNDKKVFLLAGRKRKKSATSNYLISIDATDLSRGGENFIGKLRSNLMGTKFTVFDNGLNPDRALRDMSNARQELAAIIYETNVLGFKGPRKMTVIIPGMDDDNERVPIRPRTDNDSILMRYQNRQMDNLIELHNKTPVWNDDTASYVLNFSGRVTQASVKNFQIVHSKDNSYIVMQFGRVADDMFTLDYNYPMCAVQAFAIALSSFDGKLACE
;
A
#
# COMPACT_ATOMS: atom_id res chain seq x y z
N ASN A 1 -23.13 -28.86 -5.48
CA ASN A 1 -22.82 -28.22 -4.19
C ASN A 1 -22.18 -26.86 -4.45
N GLN A 2 -22.86 -25.77 -4.10
CA GLN A 2 -22.52 -24.39 -4.50
C GLN A 2 -21.10 -23.98 -4.07
N ALA A 3 -20.62 -24.52 -2.95
CA ALA A 3 -19.25 -24.35 -2.46
C ALA A 3 -18.17 -24.88 -3.44
N ASN A 4 -18.43 -25.98 -4.15
CA ASN A 4 -17.47 -26.54 -5.12
C ASN A 4 -17.36 -25.71 -6.40
N VAL A 5 -18.41 -24.97 -6.77
CA VAL A 5 -18.39 -24.06 -7.93
C VAL A 5 -17.56 -22.82 -7.60
N ILE A 6 -17.82 -22.20 -6.44
CA ILE A 6 -17.06 -21.04 -5.94
C ILE A 6 -15.58 -21.36 -5.76
N LEU A 7 -15.24 -22.55 -5.25
CA LEU A 7 -13.84 -22.99 -5.12
C LEU A 7 -13.16 -23.15 -6.48
N ARG A 8 -13.87 -23.69 -7.49
CA ARG A 8 -13.32 -23.85 -8.84
C ARG A 8 -13.11 -22.51 -9.53
N GLU A 9 -14.03 -21.57 -9.42
CA GLU A 9 -13.88 -20.20 -9.95
C GLU A 9 -12.70 -19.47 -9.30
N ARG A 10 -12.52 -19.61 -7.97
CA ARG A 10 -11.37 -19.02 -7.26
C ARG A 10 -10.04 -19.62 -7.67
N ILE A 11 -9.97 -20.94 -7.86
CA ILE A 11 -8.76 -21.61 -8.33
C ILE A 11 -8.45 -21.19 -9.77
N TYR A 12 -9.47 -21.10 -10.62
CA TYR A 12 -9.32 -20.64 -12.00
C TYR A 12 -8.80 -19.19 -12.05
N ASN A 13 -9.38 -18.28 -11.25
CA ASN A 13 -8.90 -16.90 -11.15
C ASN A 13 -7.47 -16.82 -10.63
N LEU A 14 -7.09 -17.64 -9.63
CA LEU A 14 -5.73 -17.62 -9.10
C LEU A 14 -4.71 -18.14 -10.12
N ASN A 15 -5.03 -19.22 -10.83
CA ASN A 15 -4.20 -19.73 -11.92
C ASN A 15 -4.13 -18.73 -13.08
N SER A 16 -5.24 -18.05 -13.38
CA SER A 16 -5.30 -16.97 -14.36
C SER A 16 -4.43 -15.79 -13.97
N ILE A 17 -4.40 -15.40 -12.69
CA ILE A 17 -3.52 -14.34 -12.16
C ILE A 17 -2.06 -14.76 -12.26
N ILE A 18 -1.73 -16.01 -11.92
CA ILE A 18 -0.36 -16.52 -12.03
C ILE A 18 0.07 -16.59 -13.50
N SER A 19 -0.81 -17.02 -14.41
CA SER A 19 -0.51 -16.97 -15.84
C SER A 19 -0.41 -15.52 -16.34
N LEU A 20 -1.22 -14.59 -15.85
CA LEU A 20 -1.08 -13.18 -16.19
C LEU A 20 0.31 -12.65 -15.80
N ILE A 21 0.82 -13.02 -14.62
CA ILE A 21 2.16 -12.60 -14.19
C ILE A 21 3.29 -13.33 -14.94
N GLU A 22 3.06 -14.58 -15.37
CA GLU A 22 4.05 -15.37 -16.12
C GLU A 22 4.07 -15.04 -17.62
N PHE A 23 3.01 -14.44 -18.18
CA PHE A 23 2.85 -14.17 -19.61
C PHE A 23 2.60 -12.70 -19.99
N ASP A 24 2.18 -11.83 -19.05
CA ASP A 24 2.00 -10.38 -19.21
C ASP A 24 2.98 -9.56 -18.33
N ASP A 25 3.09 -8.27 -18.64
CA ASP A 25 4.06 -7.34 -18.05
C ASP A 25 3.84 -7.15 -16.54
N LEU A 26 4.85 -7.50 -15.73
CA LEU A 26 4.83 -7.30 -14.28
C LEU A 26 4.54 -5.83 -13.92
N GLU A 27 4.98 -4.88 -14.75
CA GLU A 27 4.66 -3.45 -14.62
C GLU A 27 3.14 -3.19 -14.60
N GLU A 28 2.40 -3.83 -15.50
CA GLU A 28 0.94 -3.69 -15.59
C GLU A 28 0.27 -4.32 -14.36
N PHE A 29 0.64 -5.56 -14.04
CA PHE A 29 0.04 -6.30 -12.92
C PHE A 29 0.13 -5.55 -11.59
N VAL A 30 1.28 -4.94 -11.27
CA VAL A 30 1.48 -4.28 -9.97
C VAL A 30 0.70 -2.97 -9.84
N LEU A 31 0.30 -2.37 -10.97
CA LEU A 31 -0.50 -1.14 -11.03
C LEU A 31 -2.00 -1.41 -11.17
N GLN A 32 -2.38 -2.57 -11.71
CA GLN A 32 -3.77 -2.97 -11.89
C GLN A 32 -4.50 -3.19 -10.56
N PRO A 33 -5.75 -2.70 -10.40
CA PRO A 33 -6.57 -3.03 -9.25
C PRO A 33 -6.77 -4.54 -9.11
N ALA A 34 -6.82 -5.05 -7.87
CA ALA A 34 -7.24 -6.43 -7.65
C ALA A 34 -8.64 -6.68 -8.26
N PRO A 35 -8.87 -7.80 -8.95
CA PRO A 35 -10.19 -8.14 -9.46
C PRO A 35 -11.22 -8.23 -8.34
N GLN A 36 -12.45 -7.79 -8.61
CA GLN A 36 -13.54 -7.90 -7.62
C GLN A 36 -13.76 -9.36 -7.21
N GLY A 37 -14.07 -9.56 -5.92
CA GLY A 37 -14.28 -10.90 -5.34
C GLY A 37 -13.00 -11.73 -5.17
N THR A 38 -11.83 -11.23 -5.57
CA THR A 38 -10.56 -11.92 -5.46
C THR A 38 -9.61 -11.18 -4.52
N THR A 39 -9.08 -11.91 -3.53
CA THR A 39 -8.04 -11.40 -2.64
C THR A 39 -6.67 -11.80 -3.15
N ILE A 40 -5.82 -10.82 -3.42
CA ILE A 40 -4.41 -11.06 -3.72
C ILE A 40 -3.67 -11.18 -2.39
N LYS A 41 -3.08 -12.35 -2.14
CA LYS A 41 -2.35 -12.64 -0.90
C LYS A 41 -0.86 -12.54 -1.16
N CYS A 42 -0.16 -11.78 -0.34
CA CYS A 42 1.27 -11.53 -0.48
C CYS A 42 2.01 -11.70 0.86
N LYS A 43 3.34 -11.80 0.74
CA LYS A 43 4.29 -11.76 1.85
C LYS A 43 5.27 -10.61 1.62
N VAL A 44 5.50 -9.84 2.69
CA VAL A 44 6.54 -8.81 2.74
C VAL A 44 7.69 -9.34 3.60
N THR A 45 8.90 -9.33 3.04
CA THR A 45 10.13 -9.68 3.75
C THR A 45 11.04 -8.47 3.86
N ARG A 46 11.62 -8.24 5.04
CA ARG A 46 12.55 -7.14 5.31
C ARG A 46 13.98 -7.65 5.37
N ASP A 47 14.82 -7.16 4.48
CA ASP A 47 16.25 -7.43 4.45
C ASP A 47 17.02 -6.27 5.10
N LYS A 48 17.71 -6.58 6.20
CA LYS A 48 18.49 -5.63 7.00
C LYS A 48 19.98 -5.61 6.65
N ARG A 49 20.41 -6.34 5.62
CA ARG A 49 21.83 -6.36 5.21
C ARG A 49 22.34 -4.94 4.92
N GLY A 50 23.49 -4.60 5.50
CA GLY A 50 24.13 -3.30 5.34
C GLY A 50 23.63 -2.20 6.28
N MET A 51 22.67 -2.46 7.19
CA MET A 51 22.23 -1.46 8.18
C MET A 51 23.38 -1.02 9.10
N ASP A 52 24.28 -1.92 9.44
CA ASP A 52 25.54 -1.68 10.13
C ASP A 52 26.43 -0.65 9.40
N ARG A 53 26.32 -0.58 8.08
CA ARG A 53 27.01 0.38 7.19
C ARG A 53 26.14 1.60 6.85
N GLY A 54 25.13 1.86 7.68
CA GLY A 54 24.21 2.99 7.56
C GLY A 54 23.27 2.91 6.36
N PHE A 55 23.04 1.73 5.78
CA PHE A 55 22.01 1.54 4.75
C PHE A 55 20.62 1.36 5.36
N TYR A 56 19.58 1.84 4.67
CA TYR A 56 18.22 1.49 5.02
C TYR A 56 17.88 0.07 4.55
N PRO A 57 17.00 -0.64 5.28
CA PRO A 57 16.57 -1.98 4.91
C PRO A 57 15.81 -1.97 3.58
N THR A 58 15.93 -3.05 2.84
CA THR A 58 15.16 -3.32 1.63
C THR A 58 13.97 -4.20 1.98
N TYR A 59 12.82 -3.92 1.38
CA TYR A 59 11.59 -4.68 1.55
C TYR A 59 11.26 -5.34 0.22
N TYR A 60 10.83 -6.60 0.26
CA TYR A 60 10.41 -7.32 -0.94
C TYR A 60 8.99 -7.84 -0.75
N LEU A 61 8.15 -7.68 -1.77
CA LEU A 61 6.81 -8.20 -1.88
C LEU A 61 6.82 -9.39 -2.83
N HIS A 62 6.26 -10.50 -2.36
CA HIS A 62 6.04 -11.69 -3.17
C HIS A 62 4.59 -12.15 -3.04
N LEU A 63 4.04 -12.78 -4.06
CA LEU A 63 2.80 -13.54 -3.92
C LEU A 63 2.97 -14.65 -2.87
N ASP A 64 1.93 -14.86 -2.07
CA ASP A 64 1.89 -15.92 -1.07
C ASP A 64 1.30 -17.21 -1.68
N ASN A 65 2.05 -17.77 -2.62
CA ASN A 65 1.79 -19.05 -3.27
C ASN A 65 3.03 -19.95 -3.19
N ASP A 66 2.94 -21.17 -3.70
CA ASP A 66 4.04 -22.14 -3.65
C ASP A 66 5.29 -21.65 -4.41
N LYS A 67 5.08 -20.90 -5.51
CA LYS A 67 6.15 -20.32 -6.34
C LYS A 67 6.82 -19.10 -5.72
N LYS A 68 6.17 -18.42 -4.75
CA LYS A 68 6.61 -17.16 -4.14
C LYS A 68 7.03 -16.12 -5.19
N VAL A 69 6.18 -15.89 -6.18
CA VAL A 69 6.48 -14.99 -7.31
C VAL A 69 6.80 -13.59 -6.80
N PHE A 70 7.96 -13.04 -7.20
CA PHE A 70 8.37 -11.69 -6.84
C PHE A 70 7.50 -10.65 -7.54
N LEU A 71 7.15 -9.57 -6.82
CA LEU A 71 6.34 -8.48 -7.35
C LEU A 71 7.06 -7.13 -7.27
N LEU A 72 7.50 -6.73 -6.08
CA LEU A 72 8.02 -5.37 -5.84
C LEU A 72 9.16 -5.40 -4.83
N ALA A 73 10.15 -4.53 -5.04
CA ALA A 73 11.17 -4.18 -4.05
C ALA A 73 11.02 -2.71 -3.65
N GLY A 74 11.25 -2.42 -2.37
CA GLY A 74 11.09 -1.08 -1.81
C GLY A 74 12.23 -0.72 -0.88
N ARG A 75 12.81 0.47 -1.02
CA ARG A 75 13.89 0.92 -0.12
C ARG A 75 13.89 2.42 0.10
N LYS A 76 14.08 2.83 1.36
CA LYS A 76 14.25 4.23 1.74
C LYS A 76 15.58 4.76 1.19
N ARG A 77 15.56 5.95 0.60
CA ARG A 77 16.72 6.61 0.02
C ARG A 77 17.54 7.33 1.10
N LYS A 78 18.86 7.26 0.97
CA LYS A 78 19.77 8.17 1.69
C LYS A 78 19.66 9.59 1.15
N LYS A 79 20.16 10.56 1.91
CA LYS A 79 20.30 11.97 1.51
C LYS A 79 18.99 12.63 1.03
N SER A 80 17.88 12.27 1.65
CA SER A 80 16.57 12.92 1.43
C SER A 80 16.17 13.65 2.70
N ALA A 81 15.71 14.91 2.57
CA ALA A 81 15.25 15.72 3.71
C ALA A 81 13.97 15.17 4.36
N THR A 82 13.24 14.32 3.64
CA THR A 82 12.03 13.62 4.08
C THR A 82 12.19 12.14 3.78
N SER A 83 11.35 11.30 4.38
CA SER A 83 11.34 9.88 4.03
C SER A 83 10.86 9.70 2.60
N ASN A 84 11.68 8.98 1.83
CA ASN A 84 11.46 8.77 0.41
C ASN A 84 11.84 7.34 0.08
N TYR A 85 10.87 6.51 -0.29
CA TYR A 85 11.10 5.15 -0.73
C TYR A 85 10.97 5.08 -2.25
N LEU A 86 11.91 4.40 -2.89
CA LEU A 86 11.76 3.94 -4.27
C LEU A 86 11.12 2.56 -4.23
N ILE A 87 10.21 2.31 -5.16
CA ILE A 87 9.53 1.05 -5.40
C ILE A 87 9.87 0.62 -6.84
N SER A 88 10.31 -0.62 -7.01
CA SER A 88 10.83 -1.17 -8.27
C SER A 88 10.26 -2.57 -8.51
N ILE A 89 10.08 -2.94 -9.78
CA ILE A 89 9.80 -4.32 -10.21
C ILE A 89 11.08 -5.14 -10.45
N ASP A 90 12.23 -4.61 -10.03
CA ASP A 90 13.52 -5.29 -10.04
C ASP A 90 14.12 -5.30 -8.63
N ALA A 91 14.37 -6.51 -8.11
CA ALA A 91 14.95 -6.71 -6.78
C ALA A 91 16.42 -6.27 -6.70
N THR A 92 17.12 -6.19 -7.83
CA THR A 92 18.55 -5.87 -7.94
C THR A 92 18.80 -4.39 -8.21
N ASP A 93 17.85 -3.70 -8.84
CA ASP A 93 17.92 -2.26 -9.10
C ASP A 93 16.86 -1.45 -8.32
N LEU A 94 17.35 -0.70 -7.33
CA LEU A 94 16.59 0.25 -6.52
C LEU A 94 17.12 1.69 -6.72
N SER A 95 17.56 2.00 -7.93
CA SER A 95 18.01 3.33 -8.33
C SER A 95 16.87 4.17 -8.92
N ARG A 96 17.05 5.50 -8.97
CA ARG A 96 16.02 6.41 -9.50
C ARG A 96 16.00 6.45 -11.03
N GLY A 97 17.12 6.13 -11.67
CA GLY A 97 17.26 6.10 -13.13
C GLY A 97 17.17 4.70 -13.71
N GLY A 98 16.91 3.70 -12.86
CA GLY A 98 16.66 2.34 -13.30
C GLY A 98 15.39 2.28 -14.12
N GLU A 99 15.41 1.47 -15.17
CA GLU A 99 14.28 1.26 -16.07
C GLU A 99 13.08 0.62 -15.34
N ASN A 100 13.36 -0.12 -14.25
CA ASN A 100 12.37 -0.89 -13.48
C ASN A 100 11.71 -0.11 -12.32
N PHE A 101 11.92 1.21 -12.24
CA PHE A 101 11.28 2.07 -11.23
C PHE A 101 9.78 2.23 -11.55
N ILE A 102 8.91 1.81 -10.63
CA ILE A 102 7.46 1.82 -10.83
C ILE A 102 6.71 2.80 -9.91
N GLY A 103 7.30 3.20 -8.79
CA GLY A 103 6.62 4.09 -7.87
C GLY A 103 7.46 4.65 -6.73
N LYS A 104 6.91 5.65 -6.06
CA LYS A 104 7.62 6.39 -5.00
C LYS A 104 6.69 6.76 -3.85
N LEU A 105 7.07 6.41 -2.63
CA LEU A 105 6.42 6.89 -1.41
C LEU A 105 7.23 8.06 -0.84
N ARG A 106 6.59 9.20 -0.62
CA ARG A 106 7.22 10.41 -0.03
C ARG A 106 6.45 10.87 1.19
N SER A 107 7.14 11.13 2.30
CA SER A 107 6.55 11.72 3.50
C SER A 107 6.61 13.24 3.50
N ASN A 108 5.78 13.86 4.34
CA ASN A 108 6.02 15.20 4.87
C ASN A 108 7.17 15.18 5.89
N LEU A 109 7.58 16.37 6.35
CA LEU A 109 8.68 16.53 7.30
C LEU A 109 8.45 15.81 8.63
N MET A 110 7.20 15.72 9.10
CA MET A 110 6.84 15.10 10.38
C MET A 110 6.69 13.57 10.29
N GLY A 111 6.67 12.99 9.09
CA GLY A 111 6.39 11.56 8.90
C GLY A 111 4.93 11.16 9.18
N THR A 112 4.00 12.11 9.16
CA THR A 112 2.58 11.91 9.48
C THR A 112 1.69 11.87 8.25
N LYS A 113 2.16 12.41 7.12
CA LYS A 113 1.45 12.37 5.84
C LYS A 113 2.39 11.81 4.78
N PHE A 114 1.87 10.94 3.93
CA PHE A 114 2.62 10.35 2.82
C PHE A 114 1.82 10.45 1.53
N THR A 115 2.52 10.59 0.42
CA THR A 115 1.96 10.52 -0.94
C THR A 115 2.69 9.46 -1.73
N VAL A 116 1.93 8.64 -2.46
CA VAL A 116 2.42 7.61 -3.35
C VAL A 116 2.29 8.11 -4.78
N PHE A 117 3.37 8.04 -5.55
CA PHE A 117 3.42 8.41 -6.96
C PHE A 117 3.75 7.19 -7.82
N ASP A 118 3.30 7.20 -9.07
CA ASP A 118 3.79 6.30 -10.12
C ASP A 118 5.19 6.70 -10.62
N ASN A 119 5.61 6.13 -11.75
CA ASN A 119 6.90 6.36 -12.40
C ASN A 119 6.96 7.61 -13.30
N GLY A 120 5.87 8.38 -13.43
CA GLY A 120 5.85 9.56 -14.28
C GLY A 120 6.78 10.69 -13.81
N LEU A 121 6.90 11.73 -14.64
CA LEU A 121 7.76 12.87 -14.35
C LEU A 121 7.13 13.81 -13.32
N ASN A 122 7.97 14.49 -12.53
CA ASN A 122 7.48 15.60 -11.71
C ASN A 122 6.84 16.65 -12.62
N PRO A 123 5.65 17.21 -12.32
CA PRO A 123 5.00 18.27 -13.11
C PRO A 123 5.95 19.35 -13.64
N ASP A 124 6.89 19.84 -12.82
CA ASP A 124 7.90 20.84 -13.21
C ASP A 124 8.82 20.41 -14.38
N ARG A 125 8.86 19.12 -14.69
CA ARG A 125 9.70 18.50 -15.74
C ARG A 125 8.86 17.74 -16.78
N ALA A 126 7.54 17.74 -16.65
CA ALA A 126 6.65 17.04 -17.54
C ALA A 126 6.42 17.86 -18.83
N LEU A 127 5.82 17.21 -19.84
CA LEU A 127 5.32 17.88 -21.03
C LEU A 127 4.18 18.84 -20.67
N ARG A 128 3.95 19.85 -21.52
CA ARG A 128 2.91 20.88 -21.28
C ARG A 128 1.49 20.30 -21.20
N ASP A 129 1.24 19.21 -21.90
CA ASP A 129 -0.05 18.51 -21.90
C ASP A 129 -0.23 17.60 -20.67
N MET A 130 0.81 17.44 -19.84
CA MET A 130 0.85 16.59 -18.65
C MET A 130 0.70 15.08 -18.94
N SER A 131 0.84 14.65 -20.19
CA SER A 131 0.68 13.24 -20.61
C SER A 131 1.65 12.30 -19.89
N ASN A 132 2.89 12.74 -19.68
CA ASN A 132 3.93 11.99 -18.97
C ASN A 132 4.15 12.46 -17.51
N ALA A 133 3.25 13.31 -16.99
CA ALA A 133 3.32 13.73 -15.60
C ALA A 133 2.89 12.58 -14.68
N ARG A 134 3.58 12.47 -13.54
CA ARG A 134 3.28 11.49 -12.50
C ARG A 134 1.87 11.64 -11.97
N GLN A 135 1.28 10.51 -11.64
CA GLN A 135 0.03 10.42 -10.92
C GLN A 135 0.26 10.32 -9.42
N GLU A 136 -0.74 10.70 -8.64
CA GLU A 136 -0.85 10.31 -7.24
C GLU A 136 -1.72 9.06 -7.12
N LEU A 137 -1.14 7.98 -6.58
CA LEU A 137 -1.80 6.68 -6.45
C LEU A 137 -2.46 6.51 -5.08
N ALA A 138 -1.96 7.18 -4.05
CA ALA A 138 -2.54 7.17 -2.71
C ALA A 138 -1.98 8.32 -1.86
N ALA A 139 -2.75 8.72 -0.86
CA ALA A 139 -2.29 9.52 0.27
C ALA A 139 -2.56 8.77 1.57
N ILE A 140 -1.60 8.79 2.50
CA ILE A 140 -1.72 8.16 3.82
C ILE A 140 -1.55 9.23 4.88
N ILE A 141 -2.48 9.30 5.82
CA ILE A 141 -2.50 10.30 6.90
C ILE A 141 -2.58 9.55 8.21
N TYR A 142 -1.62 9.81 9.09
CA TYR A 142 -1.61 9.35 10.47
C TYR A 142 -1.99 10.51 11.38
N GLU A 143 -3.04 10.33 12.17
CA GLU A 143 -3.40 11.33 13.19
C GLU A 143 -2.31 11.39 14.27
N THR A 144 -1.92 12.62 14.62
CA THR A 144 -0.98 12.89 15.70
C THR A 144 -1.71 12.97 17.02
N ASN A 145 -1.26 12.22 18.02
CA ASN A 145 -1.83 12.26 19.36
C ASN A 145 -1.21 13.42 20.16
N VAL A 146 -1.59 14.66 19.83
CA VAL A 146 -0.99 15.88 20.44
C VAL A 146 -1.41 16.08 21.91
N LEU A 147 -2.45 15.38 22.37
CA LEU A 147 -3.05 15.57 23.71
C LEU A 147 -2.97 14.32 24.62
N GLY A 148 -2.17 13.32 24.28
CA GLY A 148 -1.97 12.14 25.14
C GLY A 148 -3.18 11.20 25.27
N PHE A 149 -4.17 11.32 24.39
CA PHE A 149 -5.28 10.36 24.32
C PHE A 149 -4.73 8.97 23.98
N LYS A 150 -4.84 8.04 24.93
CA LYS A 150 -4.47 6.64 24.76
C LYS A 150 -5.52 5.97 23.88
N GLY A 151 -5.15 5.59 22.67
CA GLY A 151 -6.01 4.87 21.74
C GLY A 151 -5.24 4.39 20.50
N PRO A 152 -5.79 3.41 19.76
CA PRO A 152 -5.21 2.96 18.49
C PRO A 152 -5.00 4.16 17.54
N ARG A 153 -3.82 4.26 16.92
CA ARG A 153 -3.50 5.34 15.97
C ARG A 153 -4.52 5.30 14.83
N LYS A 154 -5.16 6.44 14.54
CA LYS A 154 -6.03 6.59 13.37
C LYS A 154 -5.19 6.84 12.13
N MET A 155 -5.53 6.10 11.09
CA MET A 155 -4.88 6.10 9.80
C MET A 155 -5.97 6.24 8.73
N THR A 156 -5.89 7.30 7.97
CA THR A 156 -6.73 7.55 6.80
C THR A 156 -5.92 7.28 5.54
N VAL A 157 -6.51 6.58 4.60
CA VAL A 157 -5.93 6.32 3.28
C VAL A 157 -6.89 6.85 2.23
N ILE A 158 -6.41 7.75 1.39
CA ILE A 158 -7.17 8.27 0.25
C ILE A 158 -6.56 7.71 -1.02
N ILE A 159 -7.39 7.16 -1.88
CA ILE A 159 -6.98 6.65 -3.20
C ILE A 159 -7.86 7.26 -4.29
N PRO A 160 -7.41 7.29 -5.55
CA PRO A 160 -8.27 7.66 -6.66
C PRO A 160 -9.52 6.78 -6.74
N GLY A 161 -10.61 7.38 -7.23
CA GLY A 161 -11.86 6.70 -7.55
C GLY A 161 -11.71 5.76 -8.73
N MET A 162 -12.76 4.98 -8.95
CA MET A 162 -12.86 4.03 -10.05
C MET A 162 -13.99 4.48 -10.98
N ASP A 163 -13.83 4.28 -12.28
CA ASP A 163 -14.88 4.51 -13.27
C ASP A 163 -15.81 3.30 -13.43
N ASP A 164 -16.74 3.39 -14.40
CA ASP A 164 -17.73 2.35 -14.67
C ASP A 164 -17.10 1.05 -15.21
N ASP A 165 -15.89 1.12 -15.77
CA ASP A 165 -15.12 -0.02 -16.26
C ASP A 165 -14.28 -0.66 -15.14
N ASN A 166 -14.39 -0.16 -13.90
CA ASN A 166 -13.56 -0.52 -12.75
C ASN A 166 -12.08 -0.19 -12.93
N GLU A 167 -11.79 0.80 -13.78
CA GLU A 167 -10.46 1.35 -13.95
C GLU A 167 -10.27 2.59 -13.10
N ARG A 168 -9.02 2.85 -12.74
CA ARG A 168 -8.66 3.94 -11.84
C ARG A 168 -8.80 5.28 -12.58
N VAL A 169 -9.58 6.21 -12.03
CA VAL A 169 -9.64 7.58 -12.52
C VAL A 169 -8.31 8.29 -12.18
N PRO A 170 -7.47 8.65 -13.17
CA PRO A 170 -6.12 9.12 -12.90
C PRO A 170 -6.10 10.52 -12.26
N ILE A 171 -5.33 10.69 -11.18
CA ILE A 171 -5.11 12.00 -10.53
C ILE A 171 -3.70 12.49 -10.87
N ARG A 172 -3.60 13.49 -11.76
CA ARG A 172 -2.35 14.17 -12.14
C ARG A 172 -2.39 15.63 -11.67
N PRO A 173 -1.85 15.94 -10.48
CA PRO A 173 -1.89 17.30 -9.95
C PRO A 173 -1.14 18.28 -10.85
N ARG A 174 -1.80 19.37 -11.25
CA ARG A 174 -1.15 20.49 -11.96
C ARG A 174 -0.59 21.51 -10.96
N THR A 175 -1.27 21.64 -9.82
CA THR A 175 -0.92 22.49 -8.71
C THR A 175 -0.99 21.70 -7.40
N ASP A 176 -0.45 22.25 -6.31
CA ASP A 176 -0.55 21.62 -4.99
C ASP A 176 -2.01 21.46 -4.52
N ASN A 177 -2.92 22.33 -5.00
CA ASN A 177 -4.36 22.24 -4.72
C ASN A 177 -5.03 21.02 -5.33
N ASP A 178 -4.45 20.47 -6.39
CA ASP A 178 -4.98 19.29 -7.08
C ASP A 178 -4.49 17.97 -6.47
N SER A 179 -3.54 18.03 -5.52
CA SER A 179 -3.01 16.85 -4.82
C SER A 179 -4.11 16.15 -4.01
N ILE A 180 -4.04 14.82 -3.88
CA ILE A 180 -4.99 14.03 -3.10
C ILE A 180 -5.06 14.55 -1.66
N LEU A 181 -3.91 14.89 -1.07
CA LEU A 181 -3.85 15.44 0.29
C LEU A 181 -4.60 16.77 0.40
N MET A 182 -4.38 17.71 -0.53
CA MET A 182 -5.02 19.02 -0.46
C MET A 182 -6.52 18.94 -0.75
N ARG A 183 -6.91 18.13 -1.74
CA ARG A 183 -8.32 17.85 -2.04
C ARG A 183 -9.05 17.27 -0.84
N TYR A 184 -8.44 16.28 -0.15
CA TYR A 184 -8.99 15.73 1.10
C TYR A 184 -9.14 16.79 2.20
N GLN A 185 -8.10 17.62 2.41
CA GLN A 185 -8.15 18.70 3.41
C GLN A 185 -9.26 19.72 3.11
N ASN A 186 -9.50 20.01 1.83
CA ASN A 186 -10.56 20.90 1.36
C ASN A 186 -11.92 20.21 1.22
N ARG A 187 -12.04 18.92 1.61
CA ARG A 187 -13.25 18.09 1.48
C ARG A 187 -13.77 17.93 0.04
N GLN A 188 -12.87 18.03 -0.94
CA GLN A 188 -13.16 17.80 -2.35
C GLN A 188 -12.95 16.32 -2.69
N MET A 189 -13.99 15.52 -2.53
CA MET A 189 -13.92 14.05 -2.61
C MET A 189 -14.33 13.46 -3.97
N ASP A 190 -14.57 14.30 -4.99
CA ASP A 190 -14.93 13.82 -6.33
C ASP A 190 -13.83 12.90 -6.89
N ASN A 191 -14.20 11.72 -7.39
CA ASN A 191 -13.24 10.71 -7.87
C ASN A 191 -12.15 10.37 -6.84
N LEU A 192 -12.48 10.38 -5.55
CA LEU A 192 -11.61 9.91 -4.47
C LEU A 192 -12.37 8.92 -3.57
N ILE A 193 -11.65 7.94 -3.05
CA ILE A 193 -12.17 6.96 -2.10
C ILE A 193 -11.44 7.17 -0.77
N GLU A 194 -12.21 7.42 0.29
CA GLU A 194 -11.71 7.50 1.65
C GLU A 194 -11.81 6.14 2.35
N LEU A 195 -10.65 5.66 2.80
CA LEU A 195 -10.49 4.45 3.58
C LEU A 195 -9.88 4.79 4.94
N HIS A 196 -10.10 3.93 5.92
CA HIS A 196 -9.55 4.11 7.26
C HIS A 196 -9.12 2.78 7.86
N ASN A 197 -8.24 2.82 8.85
CA ASN A 197 -7.94 1.61 9.61
C ASN A 197 -9.15 1.17 10.43
N LYS A 198 -9.48 -0.11 10.34
CA LYS A 198 -10.54 -0.72 11.14
C LYS A 198 -10.21 -0.60 12.62
N THR A 199 -11.15 -0.07 13.40
CA THR A 199 -11.03 0.02 14.85
C THR A 199 -11.00 -1.39 15.45
N PRO A 200 -9.98 -1.75 16.24
CA PRO A 200 -9.95 -3.02 16.96
C PRO A 200 -11.16 -3.19 17.87
N VAL A 201 -11.59 -4.44 18.06
CA VAL A 201 -12.66 -4.79 18.99
C VAL A 201 -12.04 -5.26 20.30
N TRP A 202 -12.63 -4.87 21.43
CA TRP A 202 -12.22 -5.37 22.73
C TRP A 202 -12.52 -6.87 22.83
N ASN A 203 -11.54 -7.65 23.30
CA ASN A 203 -11.68 -9.07 23.56
C ASN A 203 -11.48 -9.31 25.05
N ASP A 204 -12.54 -9.76 25.73
CA ASP A 204 -12.55 -9.97 27.18
C ASP A 204 -11.61 -11.10 27.62
N ASP A 205 -11.51 -12.18 26.84
CA ASP A 205 -10.67 -13.34 27.15
C ASP A 205 -9.17 -12.99 27.23
N THR A 206 -8.73 -12.05 26.40
CA THR A 206 -7.34 -11.59 26.33
C THR A 206 -7.12 -10.23 26.98
N ALA A 207 -8.18 -9.60 27.49
CA ALA A 207 -8.20 -8.22 28.01
C ALA A 207 -7.46 -7.23 27.09
N SER A 208 -7.69 -7.33 25.78
CA SER A 208 -6.94 -6.58 24.77
C SER A 208 -7.80 -6.20 23.55
N TYR A 209 -7.38 -5.15 22.85
CA TYR A 209 -7.96 -4.74 21.57
C TYR A 209 -7.39 -5.59 20.43
N VAL A 210 -8.24 -6.34 19.74
CA VAL A 210 -7.85 -7.30 18.70
C VAL A 210 -8.55 -7.05 17.37
N LEU A 211 -7.90 -7.50 16.30
CA LEU A 211 -8.48 -7.62 14.97
C LEU A 211 -8.41 -9.08 14.52
N ASN A 212 -9.45 -9.56 13.84
CA ASN A 212 -9.46 -10.90 13.28
C ASN A 212 -8.78 -10.91 11.90
N PHE A 213 -7.57 -11.47 11.85
CA PHE A 213 -6.80 -11.64 10.61
C PHE A 213 -6.98 -13.03 9.97
N SER A 214 -7.96 -13.82 10.40
CA SER A 214 -8.25 -15.16 9.86
C SER A 214 -7.01 -16.07 9.79
N GLY A 215 -6.14 -15.98 10.81
CA GLY A 215 -4.89 -16.74 10.89
C GLY A 215 -3.72 -16.21 10.04
N ARG A 216 -3.91 -15.13 9.27
CA ARG A 216 -2.85 -14.51 8.43
C ARG A 216 -1.77 -13.77 9.25
N VAL A 217 -2.11 -13.35 10.46
CA VAL A 217 -1.22 -12.59 11.35
C VAL A 217 -1.11 -13.35 12.66
N THR A 218 0.12 -13.63 13.08
CA THR A 218 0.41 -14.52 14.21
C THR A 218 1.22 -13.86 15.32
N GLN A 219 1.76 -12.65 15.08
CA GLN A 219 2.52 -11.91 16.08
C GLN A 219 1.91 -10.55 16.37
N ALA A 220 1.82 -10.19 17.64
CA ALA A 220 1.40 -8.86 18.06
C ALA A 220 2.37 -7.78 17.54
N SER A 221 1.83 -6.70 16.98
CA SER A 221 2.61 -5.55 16.51
C SER A 221 1.71 -4.33 16.34
N VAL A 222 2.25 -3.14 16.62
CA VAL A 222 1.62 -1.84 16.25
C VAL A 222 1.49 -1.66 14.74
N LYS A 223 2.09 -2.56 13.94
CA LYS A 223 1.99 -2.59 12.47
C LYS A 223 0.86 -3.50 11.98
N ASN A 224 0.13 -4.17 12.86
CA ASN A 224 -1.00 -4.98 12.45
C ASN A 224 -2.22 -4.08 12.26
N PHE A 225 -2.74 -4.01 11.03
CA PHE A 225 -3.92 -3.22 10.73
C PHE A 225 -4.72 -3.81 9.56
N GLN A 226 -6.00 -3.46 9.53
CA GLN A 226 -6.89 -3.68 8.39
C GLN A 226 -7.38 -2.33 7.91
N ILE A 227 -7.50 -2.15 6.59
CA ILE A 227 -8.05 -0.95 5.96
C ILE A 227 -9.43 -1.30 5.40
N VAL A 228 -10.41 -0.45 5.69
CA VAL A 228 -11.81 -0.63 5.30
C VAL A 228 -12.38 0.67 4.75
N HIS A 229 -13.46 0.57 3.99
CA HIS A 229 -14.23 1.72 3.55
C HIS A 229 -15.18 2.20 4.66
N SER A 230 -15.41 3.50 4.79
CA SER A 230 -16.28 4.08 5.85
C SER A 230 -17.72 3.57 5.83
N LYS A 231 -18.22 3.21 4.65
CA LYS A 231 -19.58 2.66 4.46
C LYS A 231 -19.68 1.15 4.65
N ASP A 232 -18.56 0.42 4.65
CA ASP A 232 -18.55 -1.03 4.80
C ASP A 232 -17.31 -1.50 5.57
N ASN A 233 -17.47 -1.71 6.87
CA ASN A 233 -16.42 -2.19 7.77
C ASN A 233 -16.21 -3.71 7.70
N SER A 234 -17.07 -4.44 6.98
CA SER A 234 -16.95 -5.89 6.78
C SER A 234 -16.01 -6.23 5.63
N TYR A 235 -15.98 -5.38 4.60
CA TYR A 235 -15.09 -5.53 3.45
C TYR A 235 -13.69 -5.01 3.76
N ILE A 236 -12.74 -5.95 3.91
CA ILE A 236 -11.33 -5.65 4.16
C ILE A 236 -10.64 -5.34 2.84
N VAL A 237 -10.41 -4.05 2.55
CA VAL A 237 -9.70 -3.61 1.34
C VAL A 237 -8.24 -4.04 1.38
N MET A 238 -7.61 -3.94 2.56
CA MET A 238 -6.23 -4.36 2.77
C MET A 238 -6.05 -4.88 4.20
N GLN A 239 -5.27 -5.93 4.38
CA GLN A 239 -4.78 -6.34 5.69
C GLN A 239 -3.27 -6.50 5.68
N PHE A 240 -2.64 -6.06 6.76
CA PHE A 240 -1.20 -6.15 6.93
C PHE A 240 -0.88 -6.55 8.37
N GLY A 241 0.08 -7.45 8.55
CA GLY A 241 0.53 -7.77 9.89
C GLY A 241 1.73 -8.71 9.97
N ARG A 242 2.30 -8.78 11.16
CA ARG A 242 3.56 -9.48 11.43
C ARG A 242 3.33 -10.98 11.63
N VAL A 243 4.21 -11.78 11.04
CA VAL A 243 4.27 -13.24 11.26
C VAL A 243 5.63 -13.71 11.79
N ALA A 244 6.69 -12.95 11.54
CA ALA A 244 8.02 -13.13 12.13
C ALA A 244 8.76 -11.79 12.27
N ASP A 245 10.01 -11.78 12.72
CA ASP A 245 10.77 -10.54 12.96
C ASP A 245 10.94 -9.65 11.73
N ASP A 246 11.09 -10.29 10.58
CA ASP A 246 11.33 -9.64 9.29
C ASP A 246 10.38 -10.15 8.22
N MET A 247 9.24 -10.71 8.63
CA MET A 247 8.23 -11.25 7.72
C MET A 247 6.83 -10.80 8.13
N PHE A 248 6.07 -10.37 7.13
CA PHE A 248 4.73 -9.83 7.27
C PHE A 248 3.84 -10.43 6.17
N THR A 249 2.56 -10.57 6.45
CA THR A 249 1.53 -10.83 5.43
C THR A 249 0.94 -9.52 4.97
N LEU A 250 0.62 -9.44 3.69
CA LEU A 250 -0.02 -8.30 3.05
C LEU A 250 -1.03 -8.84 2.06
N ASP A 251 -2.31 -8.67 2.35
CA ASP A 251 -3.36 -9.08 1.42
C ASP A 251 -4.19 -7.86 1.03
N TYR A 252 -4.59 -7.78 -0.23
CA TYR A 252 -5.38 -6.67 -0.74
C TYR A 252 -6.49 -7.13 -1.68
N ASN A 253 -7.55 -6.33 -1.75
CA ASN A 253 -8.72 -6.52 -2.59
C ASN A 253 -9.00 -5.24 -3.39
N TYR A 254 -9.92 -5.33 -4.36
CA TYR A 254 -10.45 -4.17 -5.09
C TYR A 254 -10.84 -3.05 -4.11
N PRO A 255 -10.57 -1.76 -4.40
CA PRO A 255 -9.98 -1.21 -5.61
C PRO A 255 -8.46 -1.03 -5.56
N MET A 256 -7.78 -1.71 -4.63
CA MET A 256 -6.34 -1.49 -4.40
C MET A 256 -5.48 -2.31 -5.37
N CYS A 257 -4.34 -1.74 -5.80
CA CYS A 257 -3.28 -2.46 -6.53
C CYS A 257 -2.07 -2.79 -5.64
N ALA A 258 -1.14 -3.60 -6.15
CA ALA A 258 0.06 -4.00 -5.41
C ALA A 258 0.94 -2.82 -4.99
N VAL A 259 1.16 -1.84 -5.89
CA VAL A 259 1.98 -0.65 -5.59
C VAL A 259 1.36 0.17 -4.44
N GLN A 260 0.05 0.38 -4.46
CA GLN A 260 -0.64 1.09 -3.37
C GLN A 260 -0.53 0.32 -2.05
N ALA A 261 -0.87 -0.97 -2.05
CA ALA A 261 -0.85 -1.79 -0.85
C ALA A 261 0.56 -1.85 -0.25
N PHE A 262 1.57 -2.05 -1.08
CA PHE A 262 2.96 -2.09 -0.65
C PHE A 262 3.43 -0.74 -0.10
N ALA A 263 3.11 0.37 -0.76
CA ALA A 263 3.47 1.71 -0.29
C ALA A 263 2.79 2.06 1.05
N ILE A 264 1.53 1.66 1.23
CA ILE A 264 0.81 1.80 2.51
C ILE A 264 1.54 1.02 3.60
N ALA A 265 1.94 -0.23 3.34
CA ALA A 265 2.72 -1.02 4.29
C ALA A 265 4.09 -0.39 4.59
N LEU A 266 4.81 0.10 3.58
CA LEU A 266 6.09 0.82 3.75
C LEU A 266 5.96 2.04 4.67
N SER A 267 4.87 2.81 4.56
CA SER A 267 4.62 3.97 5.43
C SER A 267 4.45 3.61 6.92
N SER A 268 4.06 2.35 7.21
CA SER A 268 3.94 1.84 8.59
C SER A 268 5.30 1.52 9.24
N PHE A 269 6.34 1.30 8.44
CA PHE A 269 7.71 1.05 8.93
C PHE A 269 8.46 2.32 9.28
N ASP A 270 8.03 3.46 8.75
CA ASP A 270 8.70 4.73 8.99
C ASP A 270 8.38 5.28 10.38
N GLY A 271 9.42 5.78 11.05
CA GLY A 271 9.32 6.41 12.36
C GLY A 271 8.54 7.72 12.26
N LYS A 272 7.67 7.99 13.23
CA LYS A 272 6.79 9.15 13.23
C LYS A 272 7.15 10.00 14.43
N LEU A 273 7.75 11.17 14.19
CA LEU A 273 8.29 12.04 15.24
C LEU A 273 7.22 12.56 16.23
N ALA A 274 5.93 12.42 15.90
CA ALA A 274 4.80 12.94 16.67
C ALA A 274 3.71 11.88 16.98
N CYS A 275 4.02 10.59 16.86
CA CYS A 275 3.05 9.52 17.15
C CYS A 275 3.51 8.54 18.24
N GLU A 276 4.68 8.74 18.85
CA GLU A 276 5.16 7.94 19.99
C GLU A 276 4.35 8.18 21.27
#